data_AF-A0A1B6FVH2-F1
#
_entry.id   AF-A0A1B6FVH2-F1
#
_cell.length_a   1.000
_cell.length_b   1.000
_cell.length_c   1.000
_cell.angle_alpha   90.00
_cell.angle_beta   90.00
_cell.angle_gamma   90.00
#
_symmetry.space_group_name_H-M   'P 1'
#
loop_
_entity.id
_entity.type
_entity.pdbx_description
1 polymer ?
#
loop_
_entity_poly.entity_id
_entity_poly.type
_entity_poly.pdbx_seq_one_letter_code
_entity_poly.pdbx_strand_id
1 'polypeptide(L)'
;PDVGQFGAYQQLLLWFVLLPCVLPCGFHAYNQLFMAARPQHWCRVPELDHLDPFLARNLSIPVEWKDGEPIFSHCTMFVRNYSDLRQLPVTQHALAGANVTTCRHGWTFDYSQYATTVVTEWDMVCQKDYYSTLALVLLGVGGLIGNYIFGYLQDSIGRRPSFFIYLFIECLFGIATAFAQDFVTWTLFRVGVGFTVPAILGTPYVLAIELVGPKHRTVCTILTNIAYSLGLVALAAVV
;
A
#
# COMPACT_ATOMS: atom_id res chain seq x y z
N PRO A 1 -25.72 35.20 0.76
CA PRO A 1 -24.37 35.63 1.18
C PRO A 1 -23.50 35.91 -0.04
N ASP A 2 -23.20 37.19 -0.31
CA ASP A 2 -22.29 37.58 -1.39
C ASP A 2 -20.88 37.08 -1.07
N VAL A 3 -20.49 35.98 -1.72
CA VAL A 3 -19.13 35.46 -1.64
C VAL A 3 -18.23 36.44 -2.38
N GLY A 4 -17.41 37.19 -1.63
CA GLY A 4 -16.46 38.16 -2.20
C GLY A 4 -15.53 37.52 -3.23
N GLN A 5 -14.97 38.32 -4.14
CA GLN A 5 -14.26 37.76 -5.31
C GLN A 5 -12.96 37.02 -4.94
N PHE A 6 -12.18 37.51 -3.96
CA PHE A 6 -10.95 36.90 -3.41
C PHE A 6 -10.30 37.77 -2.30
N GLY A 7 -10.97 37.96 -1.15
CA GLY A 7 -10.43 38.71 0.00
C GLY A 7 -9.40 37.94 0.83
N ALA A 8 -8.75 38.63 1.76
CA ALA A 8 -7.69 38.08 2.62
C ALA A 8 -8.12 36.82 3.41
N TYR A 9 -9.39 36.74 3.82
CA TYR A 9 -9.93 35.56 4.51
C TYR A 9 -9.97 34.31 3.60
N GLN A 10 -10.38 34.47 2.33
CA GLN A 10 -10.42 33.38 1.35
C GLN A 10 -9.02 32.90 1.01
N GLN A 11 -8.07 33.84 0.87
CA GLN A 11 -6.66 33.52 0.67
C GLN A 11 -6.06 32.79 1.88
N LEU A 12 -6.32 33.27 3.10
CA LEU A 12 -5.81 32.65 4.32
C LEU A 12 -6.37 31.22 4.47
N LEU A 13 -7.67 31.02 4.25
CA LEU A 13 -8.28 29.71 4.36
C LEU A 13 -7.77 28.74 3.28
N LEU A 14 -7.56 29.21 2.06
CA LEU A 14 -6.99 28.41 0.97
C LEU A 14 -5.54 27.97 1.29
N TRP A 15 -4.68 28.90 1.68
CA TRP A 15 -3.26 28.63 1.91
C TRP A 15 -2.97 27.90 3.21
N PHE A 16 -3.69 28.18 4.28
CA PHE A 16 -3.40 27.62 5.61
C PHE A 16 -4.28 26.44 6.01
N VAL A 17 -5.42 26.21 5.34
CA VAL A 17 -6.35 25.14 5.71
C VAL A 17 -6.51 24.14 4.56
N LEU A 18 -6.93 24.59 3.37
CA LEU A 18 -7.30 23.67 2.29
C LEU A 18 -6.09 23.01 1.63
N LEU A 19 -5.04 23.78 1.27
CA LEU A 19 -3.84 23.20 0.66
C LEU A 19 -3.08 22.24 1.60
N PRO A 20 -2.83 22.60 2.87
CA PRO A 20 -2.20 21.66 3.81
C PRO A 20 -3.04 20.42 4.07
N CYS A 21 -4.37 20.53 4.01
CA CYS A 21 -5.25 19.39 4.19
C CYS A 21 -5.16 18.38 3.03
N VAL A 22 -4.95 18.85 1.79
CA VAL A 22 -4.88 17.96 0.61
C VAL A 22 -3.58 17.12 0.61
N LEU A 23 -2.51 17.60 1.25
CA LEU A 23 -1.22 16.89 1.33
C LEU A 23 -1.33 15.49 1.97
N PRO A 24 -1.84 15.33 3.21
CA PRO A 24 -2.08 14.02 3.82
C PRO A 24 -3.01 13.12 3.01
N CYS A 25 -3.95 13.69 2.24
CA CYS A 25 -4.90 12.88 1.48
C CYS A 25 -4.20 12.02 0.41
N GLY A 26 -3.13 12.54 -0.20
CA GLY A 26 -2.27 11.76 -1.11
C GLY A 26 -1.58 10.58 -0.41
N PHE A 27 -1.13 10.79 0.83
CA PHE A 27 -0.56 9.71 1.65
C PHE A 27 -1.59 8.61 1.89
N HIS A 28 -2.78 8.96 2.39
CA HIS A 28 -3.80 7.97 2.75
C HIS A 28 -4.30 7.16 1.56
N ALA A 29 -4.42 7.78 0.38
CA ALA A 29 -4.89 7.12 -0.83
C ALA A 29 -3.94 6.02 -1.32
N TYR A 30 -2.61 6.23 -1.25
CA TYR A 30 -1.62 5.33 -1.86
C TYR A 30 -0.77 4.54 -0.87
N ASN A 31 -0.79 4.88 0.42
CA ASN A 31 -0.04 4.16 1.46
C ASN A 31 -0.32 2.64 1.40
N GLN A 32 -1.54 2.20 1.06
CA GLN A 32 -1.85 0.78 0.95
C GLN A 32 -0.95 0.01 -0.03
N LEU A 33 -0.57 0.64 -1.15
CA LEU A 33 0.27 -0.02 -2.15
C LEU A 33 1.64 -0.34 -1.59
N PHE A 34 2.18 0.57 -0.78
CA PHE A 34 3.48 0.41 -0.14
C PHE A 34 3.41 -0.57 1.04
N MET A 35 2.36 -0.48 1.89
CA MET A 35 2.15 -1.46 2.96
C MET A 35 1.97 -2.89 2.44
N ALA A 36 1.29 -3.06 1.31
CA ALA A 36 1.06 -4.36 0.67
C ALA A 36 2.08 -4.68 -0.43
N ALA A 37 3.22 -3.96 -0.48
CA ALA A 37 4.27 -4.22 -1.45
C ALA A 37 4.85 -5.63 -1.25
N ARG A 38 5.10 -6.31 -2.36
CA ARG A 38 5.75 -7.62 -2.39
C ARG A 38 7.25 -7.46 -2.63
N PRO A 39 8.11 -7.66 -1.61
CA PRO A 39 9.54 -7.78 -1.86
C PRO A 39 9.86 -9.08 -2.59
N GLN A 40 11.08 -9.14 -3.14
CA GLN A 40 11.60 -10.39 -3.67
C GLN A 40 11.67 -11.43 -2.56
N HIS A 41 11.30 -12.66 -2.88
CA HIS A 41 11.20 -13.74 -1.90
C HIS A 41 11.57 -15.08 -2.52
N TRP A 42 11.91 -16.00 -1.64
CA TRP A 42 12.37 -17.35 -1.97
C TRP A 42 11.93 -18.34 -0.90
N CYS A 43 11.90 -19.64 -1.22
CA CYS A 43 11.63 -20.66 -0.21
C CYS A 43 12.68 -20.62 0.91
N ARG A 44 12.24 -20.67 2.16
CA ARG A 44 13.15 -20.90 3.30
C ARG A 44 13.45 -22.38 3.43
N VAL A 45 14.72 -22.72 3.68
CA VAL A 45 15.19 -24.08 3.96
C VAL A 45 16.03 -24.07 5.24
N PRO A 46 15.46 -24.47 6.38
CA PRO A 46 16.09 -24.28 7.69
C PRO A 46 17.45 -25.01 7.81
N GLU A 47 17.63 -26.11 7.08
CA GLU A 47 18.89 -26.85 7.06
C GLU A 47 20.03 -26.05 6.43
N LEU A 48 19.74 -25.06 5.57
CA LEU A 48 20.73 -24.24 4.86
C LEU A 48 20.86 -22.82 5.44
N ASP A 49 20.13 -22.48 6.52
CA ASP A 49 20.17 -21.15 7.17
C ASP A 49 21.59 -20.77 7.68
N HIS A 50 22.49 -21.75 7.83
CA HIS A 50 23.88 -21.55 8.27
C HIS A 50 24.86 -21.22 7.13
N LEU A 51 24.44 -21.39 5.87
CA LEU A 51 25.25 -21.09 4.69
C LEU A 51 25.02 -19.65 4.22
N ASP A 52 25.90 -19.19 3.35
CA ASP A 52 25.72 -17.91 2.68
C ASP A 52 24.39 -17.90 1.88
N PRO A 53 23.55 -16.84 1.97
CA PRO A 53 22.25 -16.80 1.32
C PRO A 53 22.28 -16.98 -0.20
N PHE A 54 23.38 -16.61 -0.87
CA PHE A 54 23.53 -16.85 -2.30
C PHE A 54 23.71 -18.35 -2.58
N LEU A 55 24.59 -19.01 -1.83
CA LEU A 55 24.80 -20.44 -1.96
C LEU A 55 23.55 -21.24 -1.58
N ALA A 56 22.84 -20.83 -0.53
CA ALA A 56 21.59 -21.44 -0.10
C ALA A 56 20.52 -21.41 -1.20
N ARG A 57 20.38 -20.28 -1.89
CA ARG A 57 19.46 -20.14 -3.04
C ARG A 57 19.86 -21.02 -4.20
N ASN A 58 21.14 -21.03 -4.57
CA ASN A 58 21.64 -21.84 -5.69
C ASN A 58 21.43 -23.35 -5.49
N LEU A 59 21.44 -23.83 -4.24
CA LEU A 59 21.26 -25.24 -3.89
C LEU A 59 19.78 -25.65 -3.77
N SER A 60 18.92 -24.74 -3.31
CA SER A 60 17.54 -25.05 -2.96
C SER A 60 16.51 -24.66 -4.01
N ILE A 61 16.82 -23.69 -4.88
CA ILE A 61 15.83 -23.04 -5.74
C ILE A 61 16.10 -23.36 -7.22
N PRO A 62 15.09 -23.81 -7.98
CA PRO A 62 15.22 -24.00 -9.41
C PRO A 62 15.35 -22.67 -10.15
N VAL A 63 16.13 -22.68 -11.23
CA VAL A 63 16.25 -21.55 -12.15
C VAL A 63 15.19 -21.69 -13.24
N GLU A 64 14.35 -20.67 -13.38
CA GLU A 64 13.39 -20.48 -14.46
C GLU A 64 13.99 -19.55 -15.51
N TRP A 65 13.72 -19.83 -16.79
CA TRP A 65 14.09 -18.94 -17.87
C TRP A 65 12.92 -17.99 -18.16
N LYS A 66 13.10 -16.70 -17.91
CA LYS A 66 12.14 -15.65 -18.27
C LYS A 66 12.84 -14.63 -19.15
N ASP A 67 12.25 -14.34 -20.31
CA ASP A 67 12.76 -13.37 -21.29
C ASP A 67 14.23 -13.57 -21.70
N GLY A 68 14.71 -14.83 -21.69
CA GLY A 68 16.09 -15.18 -22.04
C GLY A 68 17.10 -15.03 -20.90
N GLU A 69 16.68 -14.59 -19.72
CA GLU A 69 17.51 -14.48 -18.53
C GLU A 69 17.21 -15.61 -17.52
N PRO A 70 18.24 -16.19 -16.87
CA PRO A 70 18.05 -17.18 -15.82
C PRO A 70 17.67 -16.48 -14.49
N ILE A 71 16.45 -16.71 -14.02
CA ILE A 71 15.92 -16.13 -12.77
C ILE A 71 15.58 -17.26 -11.80
N PHE A 72 15.93 -17.11 -10.52
CA PHE A 72 15.51 -18.05 -9.49
C PHE A 72 13.98 -18.05 -9.32
N SER A 73 13.38 -19.23 -9.25
CA SER A 73 11.94 -19.35 -8.96
C SER A 73 11.61 -18.76 -7.60
N HIS A 74 10.57 -17.93 -7.55
CA HIS A 74 10.15 -17.30 -6.29
C HIS A 74 9.29 -18.21 -5.42
N CYS A 75 8.67 -19.25 -5.99
CA CYS A 75 7.59 -20.00 -5.34
C CYS A 75 7.83 -21.51 -5.21
N THR A 76 8.94 -22.00 -5.75
CA THR A 76 9.23 -23.43 -5.81
C THR A 76 10.64 -23.73 -5.33
N MET A 77 10.81 -24.94 -4.81
CA MET A 77 12.10 -25.48 -4.34
C MET A 77 12.30 -26.91 -4.83
N PHE A 78 13.56 -27.32 -4.89
CA PHE A 78 13.90 -28.71 -5.14
C PHE A 78 13.51 -29.63 -3.98
N VAL A 79 13.07 -30.83 -4.28
CA VAL A 79 12.88 -31.90 -3.30
C VAL A 79 14.21 -32.62 -3.14
N ARG A 80 14.93 -32.32 -2.06
CA ARG A 80 16.23 -32.92 -1.74
C ARG A 80 16.32 -33.20 -0.24
N ASN A 81 17.19 -34.12 0.14
CA ASN A 81 17.55 -34.30 1.54
C ASN A 81 18.63 -33.27 1.92
N TYR A 82 18.19 -32.10 2.35
CA TYR A 82 19.08 -30.98 2.71
C TYR A 82 19.99 -31.30 3.90
N SER A 83 19.61 -32.27 4.74
CA SER A 83 20.40 -32.81 5.84
C SER A 83 21.75 -33.35 5.38
N ASP A 84 21.78 -34.04 4.24
CA ASP A 84 22.98 -34.70 3.70
C ASP A 84 23.93 -33.68 3.04
N LEU A 85 23.38 -32.57 2.55
CA LEU A 85 24.15 -31.46 1.97
C LEU A 85 24.98 -30.70 3.00
N ARG A 86 24.70 -30.88 4.31
CA ARG A 86 25.51 -30.35 5.41
C ARG A 86 26.93 -30.93 5.45
N GLN A 87 27.14 -32.10 4.84
CA GLN A 87 28.38 -32.87 4.91
C GLN A 87 29.20 -32.87 3.61
N LEU A 88 28.64 -32.37 2.51
CA LEU A 88 29.24 -32.45 1.17
C LEU A 88 29.95 -31.13 0.79
N PRO A 89 31.20 -31.20 0.28
CA PRO A 89 31.90 -30.01 -0.20
C PRO A 89 31.14 -29.34 -1.36
N VAL A 90 31.15 -27.99 -1.34
CA VAL A 90 30.33 -27.10 -2.19
C VAL A 90 30.43 -27.38 -3.70
N THR A 91 31.49 -28.05 -4.15
CA THR A 91 31.86 -28.25 -5.55
C THR A 91 31.13 -29.40 -6.27
N GLN A 92 30.33 -30.23 -5.59
CA GLN A 92 29.65 -31.40 -6.21
C GLN A 92 28.11 -31.26 -6.32
N HIS A 93 27.52 -30.11 -6.02
CA HIS A 93 26.08 -29.97 -5.82
C HIS A 93 25.21 -29.82 -7.08
N ALA A 94 25.79 -29.97 -8.27
CA ALA A 94 25.03 -29.99 -9.52
C ALA A 94 24.43 -31.39 -9.77
N LEU A 95 23.54 -31.86 -8.88
CA LEU A 95 22.68 -33.00 -9.20
C LEU A 95 21.52 -32.53 -10.09
N ALA A 96 21.66 -32.80 -11.38
CA ALA A 96 20.61 -32.66 -12.37
C ALA A 96 19.45 -33.63 -12.06
N GLY A 97 18.21 -33.14 -12.10
CA GLY A 97 17.02 -33.99 -12.04
C GLY A 97 16.31 -34.11 -10.68
N ALA A 98 16.40 -33.10 -9.81
CA ALA A 98 15.56 -33.08 -8.60
C ALA A 98 14.14 -32.63 -8.92
N ASN A 99 13.13 -33.37 -8.42
CA ASN A 99 11.73 -32.97 -8.52
C ASN A 99 11.51 -31.62 -7.84
N VAL A 100 10.54 -30.84 -8.33
CA VAL A 100 10.22 -29.51 -7.83
C VAL A 100 8.90 -29.57 -7.05
N THR A 101 8.83 -28.88 -5.91
CA THR A 101 7.61 -28.71 -5.13
C THR A 101 7.45 -27.27 -4.65
N THR A 102 6.25 -26.91 -4.19
CA THR A 102 6.00 -25.64 -3.51
C THR A 102 6.77 -25.57 -2.19
N CYS A 103 7.11 -24.36 -1.74
CA CYS A 103 7.84 -24.16 -0.49
C CYS A 103 7.11 -24.75 0.71
N ARG A 104 7.86 -25.42 1.60
CA ARG A 104 7.30 -26.14 2.76
C ARG A 104 7.61 -25.49 4.10
N HIS A 105 8.72 -24.77 4.21
CA HIS A 105 9.24 -24.25 5.48
C HIS A 105 9.19 -22.72 5.56
N GLY A 106 8.22 -22.11 4.87
CA GLY A 106 8.03 -20.66 4.82
C GLY A 106 8.91 -19.97 3.76
N TRP A 107 9.15 -18.68 3.97
CA TRP A 107 9.77 -17.78 2.99
C TRP A 107 10.95 -17.01 3.58
N THR A 108 11.88 -16.65 2.71
CA THR A 108 12.96 -15.70 2.98
C THR A 108 12.74 -14.50 2.07
N PHE A 109 12.63 -13.31 2.66
CA PHE A 109 12.38 -12.06 1.94
C PHE A 109 13.65 -11.22 1.82
N ASP A 110 13.74 -10.46 0.74
CA ASP A 110 14.74 -9.43 0.57
C ASP A 110 14.26 -8.12 1.21
N TYR A 111 14.93 -7.73 2.30
CA TYR A 111 14.61 -6.52 3.06
C TYR A 111 15.42 -5.29 2.61
N SER A 112 16.09 -5.35 1.46
CA SER A 112 16.89 -4.23 0.93
C SER A 112 16.05 -3.00 0.56
N GLN A 113 14.82 -3.20 0.07
CA GLN A 113 13.92 -2.12 -0.35
C GLN A 113 12.86 -1.78 0.71
N TYR A 114 12.36 -2.78 1.43
CA TYR A 114 11.29 -2.60 2.41
C TYR A 114 11.67 -3.32 3.70
N ALA A 115 11.64 -2.62 4.83
CA ALA A 115 11.99 -3.21 6.12
C ALA A 115 10.95 -4.25 6.58
N THR A 116 9.67 -3.92 6.49
CA THR A 116 8.55 -4.82 6.81
C THR A 116 7.34 -4.41 6.00
N THR A 117 6.67 -5.37 5.38
CA THR A 117 5.38 -5.18 4.71
C THR A 117 4.35 -6.15 5.26
N VAL A 118 3.07 -5.81 5.07
CA VAL A 118 1.92 -6.67 5.39
C VAL A 118 2.07 -8.05 4.72
N VAL A 119 2.70 -8.09 3.54
CA VAL A 119 2.98 -9.34 2.83
C VAL A 119 4.05 -10.18 3.51
N THR A 120 5.11 -9.55 4.02
CA THR A 120 6.18 -10.26 4.75
C THR A 120 5.75 -10.72 6.13
N GLU A 121 4.80 -10.03 6.76
CA GLU A 121 4.33 -10.34 8.11
C GLU A 121 3.41 -11.56 8.14
N TRP A 122 2.55 -11.72 7.13
CA TRP A 122 1.59 -12.82 7.03
C TRP A 122 1.87 -13.81 5.88
N ASP A 123 3.10 -13.82 5.35
CA ASP A 123 3.56 -14.75 4.30
C ASP A 123 2.62 -14.81 3.07
N MET A 124 2.15 -13.66 2.60
CA MET A 124 1.14 -13.55 1.53
C MET A 124 1.76 -13.57 0.14
N VAL A 125 2.47 -14.64 -0.16
CA VAL A 125 3.13 -14.85 -1.45
C VAL A 125 2.67 -16.14 -2.13
N CYS A 126 2.96 -16.24 -3.42
CA CYS A 126 2.67 -17.40 -4.26
C CYS A 126 1.19 -17.77 -4.25
N GLN A 127 0.78 -18.87 -3.61
CA GLN A 127 -0.64 -19.28 -3.56
C GLN A 127 -1.55 -18.26 -2.83
N LYS A 128 -0.97 -17.44 -1.94
CA LYS A 128 -1.68 -16.44 -1.15
C LYS A 128 -1.46 -15.01 -1.69
N ASP A 129 -1.00 -14.87 -2.92
CA ASP A 129 -0.65 -13.55 -3.43
C ASP A 129 -1.85 -12.66 -3.78
N TYR A 130 -2.99 -13.29 -4.09
CA TYR A 130 -4.23 -12.60 -4.41
C TYR A 130 -4.80 -11.83 -3.21
N TYR A 131 -4.40 -12.14 -1.96
CA TYR A 131 -4.90 -11.46 -0.77
C TYR A 131 -4.55 -9.97 -0.75
N SER A 132 -3.34 -9.60 -1.16
CA SER A 132 -2.94 -8.19 -1.27
C SER A 132 -3.80 -7.43 -2.29
N THR A 133 -4.06 -8.05 -3.44
CA THR A 133 -4.94 -7.49 -4.47
C THR A 133 -6.38 -7.40 -3.97
N LEU A 134 -6.86 -8.42 -3.26
CA LEU A 134 -8.21 -8.43 -2.68
C LEU A 134 -8.39 -7.29 -1.68
N ALA A 135 -7.41 -7.04 -0.81
CA ALA A 135 -7.47 -5.92 0.13
C ALA A 135 -7.52 -4.56 -0.59
N LEU A 136 -6.80 -4.40 -1.70
CA LEU A 136 -6.86 -3.19 -2.52
C LEU A 136 -8.22 -3.01 -3.19
N VAL A 137 -8.80 -4.10 -3.71
CA VAL A 137 -10.15 -4.08 -4.30
C VAL A 137 -11.19 -3.73 -3.23
N LEU A 138 -11.12 -4.33 -2.04
CA LEU A 138 -12.03 -4.06 -0.94
C LEU A 138 -11.93 -2.61 -0.45
N LEU A 139 -10.72 -2.04 -0.39
CA LEU A 139 -10.51 -0.61 -0.13
C LEU A 139 -11.25 0.25 -1.17
N GLY A 140 -11.09 -0.08 -2.46
CA GLY A 140 -11.75 0.65 -3.56
C GLY A 140 -13.28 0.54 -3.52
N VAL A 141 -13.83 -0.65 -3.25
CA VAL A 141 -15.27 -0.88 -3.08
C VAL A 141 -15.80 -0.09 -1.89
N GLY A 142 -15.07 -0.09 -0.76
CA GLY A 142 -15.38 0.74 0.40
C GLY A 142 -15.48 2.21 0.02
N GLY A 143 -14.53 2.71 -0.79
CA GLY A 143 -14.57 4.08 -1.30
C GLY A 143 -15.76 4.40 -2.20
N LEU A 144 -16.20 3.48 -3.06
CA LEU A 144 -17.39 3.69 -3.89
C LEU A 144 -18.65 3.86 -3.04
N ILE A 145 -18.84 2.98 -2.05
CA ILE A 145 -19.99 3.03 -1.14
C ILE A 145 -19.91 4.30 -0.27
N GLY A 146 -18.73 4.60 0.25
CA GLY A 146 -18.47 5.77 1.07
C GLY A 146 -18.72 7.08 0.35
N ASN A 147 -18.31 7.20 -0.92
CA ASN A 147 -18.56 8.40 -1.71
C ASN A 147 -20.07 8.67 -1.91
N TYR A 148 -20.89 7.63 -2.08
CA TYR A 148 -22.34 7.78 -2.17
C TYR A 148 -22.94 8.27 -0.85
N ILE A 149 -22.58 7.63 0.27
CA ILE A 149 -23.12 7.95 1.60
C ILE A 149 -22.66 9.33 2.08
N PHE A 150 -21.35 9.59 2.00
CA PHE A 150 -20.81 10.88 2.42
C PHE A 150 -21.17 12.00 1.45
N GLY A 151 -21.36 11.74 0.16
CA GLY A 151 -21.92 12.72 -0.77
C GLY A 151 -23.29 13.22 -0.32
N TYR A 152 -24.20 12.30 0.02
CA TYR A 152 -25.50 12.66 0.59
C TYR A 152 -25.37 13.39 1.94
N LEU A 153 -24.43 12.97 2.79
CA LEU A 153 -24.18 13.62 4.08
C LEU A 153 -23.73 15.08 3.90
N GLN A 154 -22.87 15.35 2.91
CA GLN A 154 -22.36 16.68 2.60
C GLN A 154 -23.45 17.62 2.12
N ASP A 155 -24.40 17.11 1.32
CA ASP A 155 -25.50 17.92 0.80
C ASP A 155 -26.57 18.20 1.89
N SER A 156 -26.71 17.31 2.88
CA SER A 156 -27.72 17.44 3.94
C SER A 156 -27.26 18.27 5.15
N ILE A 157 -26.09 17.96 5.72
CA ILE A 157 -25.56 18.65 6.92
C ILE A 157 -24.64 19.82 6.52
N GLY A 158 -24.22 19.87 5.25
CA GLY A 158 -23.27 20.83 4.73
C GLY A 158 -21.84 20.29 4.72
N ARG A 159 -20.99 20.88 3.88
CA ARG A 159 -19.64 20.37 3.61
C ARG A 159 -18.69 20.45 4.81
N ARG A 160 -18.72 21.56 5.57
CA ARG A 160 -17.80 21.79 6.70
C ARG A 160 -18.00 20.79 7.85
N PRO A 161 -19.20 20.58 8.42
CA PRO A 161 -19.39 19.59 9.48
C PRO A 161 -19.15 18.17 8.98
N SER A 162 -19.59 17.84 7.76
CA SER A 162 -19.32 16.54 7.13
C SER A 162 -17.82 16.27 7.03
N PHE A 163 -17.02 17.29 6.72
CA PHE A 163 -15.56 17.20 6.67
C PHE A 163 -14.92 16.68 7.95
N PHE A 164 -15.31 17.23 9.10
CA PHE A 164 -14.77 16.76 10.37
C PHE A 164 -15.29 15.37 10.75
N ILE A 165 -16.50 14.98 10.32
CA ILE A 165 -17.07 13.66 10.62
C ILE A 165 -16.26 12.55 9.97
N TYR A 166 -16.08 12.57 8.64
CA TYR A 166 -15.33 11.51 7.99
C TYR A 166 -13.82 11.59 8.26
N LEU A 167 -13.27 12.78 8.57
CA LEU A 167 -11.88 12.90 9.02
C LEU A 167 -11.67 12.18 10.36
N PHE A 168 -12.61 12.34 11.29
CA PHE A 168 -12.57 11.61 12.56
C PHE A 168 -12.66 10.09 12.35
N ILE A 169 -13.56 9.65 11.46
CA ILE A 169 -13.69 8.23 11.09
C ILE A 169 -12.38 7.71 10.47
N GLU A 170 -11.76 8.46 9.56
CA GLU A 170 -10.48 8.09 8.94
C GLU A 170 -9.38 7.95 9.98
N CYS A 171 -9.22 8.93 10.88
CA CYS A 171 -8.21 8.85 11.94
C CYS A 171 -8.44 7.64 12.86
N LEU A 172 -9.69 7.36 13.22
CA LEU A 172 -10.04 6.23 14.06
C LEU A 172 -9.64 4.89 13.41
N PHE A 173 -10.06 4.65 12.17
CA PHE A 173 -9.74 3.42 11.46
C PHE A 173 -8.27 3.35 11.02
N GLY A 174 -7.64 4.48 10.73
CA GLY A 174 -6.22 4.59 10.43
C GLY A 174 -5.34 4.19 11.61
N ILE A 175 -5.65 4.66 12.82
CA ILE A 175 -4.96 4.24 14.04
C ILE A 175 -5.26 2.77 14.34
N ALA A 176 -6.52 2.32 14.22
CA ALA A 176 -6.89 0.93 14.44
C ALA A 176 -6.13 -0.04 13.52
N THR A 177 -5.84 0.37 12.28
CA THR A 177 -5.04 -0.42 11.32
C THR A 177 -3.66 -0.77 11.88
N ALA A 178 -3.02 0.13 12.63
CA ALA A 178 -1.69 -0.11 13.20
C ALA A 178 -1.67 -1.15 14.34
N PHE A 179 -2.83 -1.44 14.94
CA PHE A 179 -2.98 -2.44 16.00
C PHE A 179 -3.53 -3.78 15.51
N ALA A 180 -3.72 -3.94 14.20
CA ALA A 180 -4.26 -5.18 13.65
C ALA A 180 -3.23 -6.33 13.77
N GLN A 181 -3.66 -7.45 14.36
CA GLN A 181 -2.81 -8.64 14.54
C GLN A 181 -2.98 -9.69 13.43
N ASP A 182 -4.08 -9.60 12.69
CA ASP A 182 -4.45 -10.54 11.63
C ASP A 182 -4.78 -9.80 10.33
N PHE A 183 -4.53 -10.46 9.20
CA PHE A 183 -4.83 -9.92 7.87
C PHE A 183 -6.31 -9.55 7.68
N VAL A 184 -7.23 -10.35 8.23
CA VAL A 184 -8.68 -10.10 8.10
C VAL A 184 -9.05 -8.81 8.85
N THR A 185 -8.60 -8.67 10.10
CA THR A 185 -8.82 -7.49 10.93
C THR A 185 -8.20 -6.25 10.29
N TRP A 186 -6.97 -6.37 9.79
CA TRP A 186 -6.29 -5.31 9.04
C TRP A 186 -7.13 -4.89 7.83
N THR A 187 -7.59 -5.84 7.02
CA THR A 187 -8.39 -5.57 5.83
C THR A 187 -9.71 -4.88 6.18
N LEU A 188 -10.40 -5.28 7.25
CA LEU A 188 -11.64 -4.64 7.70
C LEU A 188 -11.40 -3.17 8.10
N PHE A 189 -10.34 -2.89 8.85
CA PHE A 189 -9.99 -1.50 9.19
C PHE A 189 -9.60 -0.69 7.96
N ARG A 190 -8.86 -1.30 7.01
CA ARG A 190 -8.56 -0.66 5.72
C ARG A 190 -9.82 -0.36 4.93
N VAL A 191 -10.82 -1.23 4.89
CA VAL A 191 -12.12 -0.93 4.25
C VAL A 191 -12.79 0.28 4.91
N GLY A 192 -12.71 0.39 6.24
CA GLY A 192 -13.18 1.57 6.98
C GLY A 192 -12.46 2.87 6.56
N VAL A 193 -11.14 2.83 6.37
CA VAL A 193 -10.36 3.94 5.79
C VAL A 193 -10.80 4.20 4.34
N GLY A 194 -10.96 3.15 3.53
CA GLY A 194 -11.39 3.26 2.13
C GLY A 194 -12.70 4.00 1.98
N PHE A 195 -13.63 3.80 2.91
CA PHE A 195 -14.93 4.47 2.97
C PHE A 195 -14.79 6.01 3.01
N THR A 196 -13.78 6.54 3.69
CA THR A 196 -13.60 7.99 3.88
C THR A 196 -12.72 8.64 2.81
N VAL A 197 -11.78 7.89 2.21
CA VAL A 197 -10.74 8.43 1.31
C VAL A 197 -11.30 9.28 0.15
N PRO A 198 -12.31 8.83 -0.64
CA PRO A 198 -12.82 9.64 -1.75
C PRO A 198 -13.49 10.94 -1.29
N ALA A 199 -14.23 10.90 -0.18
CA ALA A 199 -14.90 12.06 0.37
C ALA A 199 -13.89 13.09 0.91
N ILE A 200 -12.82 12.61 1.55
CA ILE A 200 -11.74 13.45 2.09
C ILE A 200 -10.94 14.13 0.98
N LEU A 201 -10.71 13.45 -0.13
CA LEU A 201 -10.09 14.04 -1.32
C LEU A 201 -10.99 15.08 -2.00
N GLY A 202 -12.27 14.77 -2.16
CA GLY A 202 -13.19 15.62 -2.93
C GLY A 202 -13.61 16.90 -2.19
N THR A 203 -13.67 16.89 -0.87
CA THR A 203 -14.31 17.99 -0.13
C THR A 203 -13.50 19.27 -0.03
N PRO A 204 -12.20 19.24 0.32
CA PRO A 204 -11.37 20.44 0.31
C PRO A 204 -11.35 21.07 -1.07
N TYR A 205 -11.33 20.23 -2.12
CA TYR A 205 -11.41 20.67 -3.51
C TYR A 205 -12.69 21.47 -3.79
N VAL A 206 -13.86 20.90 -3.45
CA VAL A 206 -15.13 21.60 -3.71
C VAL A 206 -15.29 22.85 -2.82
N LEU A 207 -14.87 22.76 -1.56
CA LEU A 207 -14.92 23.92 -0.65
C LEU A 207 -14.04 25.07 -1.17
N ALA A 208 -12.89 24.76 -1.78
CA ALA A 208 -12.00 25.76 -2.36
C ALA A 208 -12.67 26.53 -3.52
N ILE A 209 -13.37 25.83 -4.41
CA ILE A 209 -14.05 26.46 -5.57
C ILE A 209 -15.33 27.20 -5.19
N GLU A 210 -16.01 26.80 -4.11
CA GLU A 210 -17.21 27.46 -3.60
C GLU A 210 -16.88 28.78 -2.90
N LEU A 211 -15.74 28.84 -2.22
CA LEU A 211 -15.29 30.03 -1.51
C LEU A 211 -14.68 31.09 -2.42
N VAL A 212 -14.41 30.76 -3.69
CA VAL A 212 -13.66 31.61 -4.61
C VAL A 212 -14.53 32.05 -5.78
N GLY A 213 -14.39 33.32 -6.18
CA GLY A 213 -15.14 33.88 -7.31
C GLY A 213 -14.81 33.17 -8.64
N PRO A 214 -15.72 33.19 -9.64
CA PRO A 214 -15.58 32.42 -10.89
C PRO A 214 -14.25 32.59 -11.62
N LYS A 215 -13.66 33.80 -11.57
CA LYS A 215 -12.39 34.14 -12.23
C LYS A 215 -11.18 33.36 -11.70
N HIS A 216 -11.20 32.94 -10.43
CA HIS A 216 -10.05 32.33 -9.75
C HIS A 216 -10.22 30.81 -9.52
N ARG A 217 -11.38 30.24 -9.90
CA ARG A 217 -11.68 28.81 -9.69
C ARG A 217 -10.67 27.89 -10.36
N THR A 218 -10.27 28.20 -11.60
CA THR A 218 -9.29 27.38 -12.33
C THR A 218 -7.93 27.35 -11.65
N VAL A 219 -7.44 28.51 -11.17
CA VAL A 219 -6.15 28.60 -10.46
C VAL A 219 -6.21 27.81 -9.16
N CYS A 220 -7.32 27.93 -8.43
CA CYS A 220 -7.57 27.19 -7.20
C CYS A 220 -7.51 25.66 -7.42
N THR A 221 -8.20 25.16 -8.45
CA THR A 221 -8.17 23.75 -8.86
C THR A 221 -6.76 23.26 -9.19
N ILE A 222 -5.99 24.06 -9.94
CA ILE A 222 -4.60 23.72 -10.30
C ILE A 222 -3.73 23.62 -9.04
N LEU A 223 -3.83 24.58 -8.12
CA LEU A 223 -3.07 24.56 -6.87
C LEU A 223 -3.40 23.36 -6.00
N THR A 224 -4.67 22.98 -5.88
CA THR A 224 -5.06 21.79 -5.12
C THR A 224 -4.52 20.51 -5.75
N ASN A 225 -4.49 20.40 -7.08
CA ASN A 225 -3.91 19.24 -7.76
C ASN A 225 -2.39 19.17 -7.57
N ILE A 226 -1.70 20.32 -7.61
CA ILE A 226 -0.26 20.38 -7.33
C ILE A 226 0.02 19.92 -5.89
N ALA A 227 -0.76 20.41 -4.92
CA ALA A 227 -0.63 19.97 -3.52
C ALA A 227 -0.85 18.47 -3.36
N TYR A 228 -1.87 17.91 -4.03
CA TYR A 228 -2.11 16.47 -4.05
C TYR A 228 -0.92 15.69 -4.61
N SER A 229 -0.41 16.09 -5.78
CA SER A 229 0.77 15.46 -6.40
C SER A 229 2.01 15.56 -5.52
N LEU A 230 2.23 16.68 -4.84
CA LEU A 230 3.32 16.83 -3.87
C LEU A 230 3.17 15.85 -2.70
N GLY A 231 1.95 15.61 -2.23
CA GLY A 231 1.67 14.59 -1.21
C GLY A 231 2.07 13.19 -1.66
N LEU A 232 1.81 12.83 -2.92
CA LEU A 232 2.24 11.55 -3.50
C LEU A 232 3.76 11.40 -3.58
N VAL A 233 4.45 12.45 -4.03
CA VAL A 233 5.91 12.45 -4.12
C VAL A 233 6.53 12.37 -2.72
N ALA A 234 5.96 13.08 -1.75
CA ALA A 234 6.41 13.03 -0.36
C ALA A 234 6.22 11.63 0.25
N LEU A 235 5.12 10.93 -0.06
CA LEU A 235 4.94 9.53 0.35
C LEU A 235 6.06 8.63 -0.19
N ALA A 236 6.40 8.76 -1.48
CA ALA A 236 7.47 7.98 -2.08
C ALA A 236 8.87 8.29 -1.52
N ALA A 237 9.07 9.46 -0.92
CA ALA A 237 10.32 9.82 -0.25
C ALA A 237 10.42 9.28 1.19
N VAL A 238 9.28 8.98 1.81
CA VAL A 238 9.21 8.44 3.18
C VAL A 238 9.32 6.92 3.18
N VAL A 239 8.80 6.27 2.14
CA VAL A 239 8.81 4.80 1.97
C VAL A 239 10.14 4.32 1.39
#